data_AF-A0A968VTB5-F1
#
_entry.id   AF-A0A968VTB5-F1
#
_cell.length_a   1.000
_cell.length_b   1.000
_cell.length_c   1.000
_cell.angle_alpha   90.00
_cell.angle_beta   90.00
_cell.angle_gamma   90.00
#
_symmetry.space_group_name_H-M   'P 1'
#
loop_
_entity.id
_entity.type
_entity.pdbx_description
1 polymer ?
#
loop_
_entity_poly.entity_id
_entity_poly.type
_entity_poly.pdbx_seq_one_letter_code
_entity_poly.pdbx_strand_id
1 'polypeptide(L)'
;MGLYQEAPNPVWQNDISDTAYSQGPRPSLCVTYKPTWQEVPDNENLCNRPNLRIPPLPEVKVIAGFLGINHGIAALSRQLRLQFDIQCQRLGAYNWWFAMSILHAFRLDQRNRKQVITGIAKTLSGGQNGDFTDLDGSSVLAGARQTFLKNLTFANRQSFEQGGGEFTLMNSLQGIDPREWLPEIPITPTLIYTDVDNAPGCNASPQPISNLPQRPGAVQVLNQPFPQGLQASNLFPWKDVNILADSDFQFSIGFEKNPWYMPYVGVKVKTTPRQIFFPFGSGIEMFARSFAKPFGGRIGPWYQSRWERGAKTSEGDLVDPLMAPRVSATNSPDDQRRLPNYSRYPGDPLGLISKLGINSLVGLASLGIAFDSYKNIKEDISTGSPNDILAWDGQSGSGPDVRNFEIAALAPDLFDIAYYSIEPNFSKNYFPRLQANKSQLGIAFDTAVRTDLGHNGTTVPTYSVQEQMALAKQRGLQRSEAYYFVRDKAHLLTSWLPGEGAFNYTVADAMRNFGKCQVPDDNLKFNNPGSCVAGGGRTGYSVKLVNRDALLSTQHKIGGTAAPNAILNPPVTNDGW
;
A
#
# COMPACT_ATOMS: atom_id res chain seq x y z
N MET A 1 39.49 -33.34 0.68
CA MET A 1 38.19 -33.03 0.06
C MET A 1 37.12 -33.66 0.93
N GLY A 2 36.64 -32.94 1.93
CA GLY A 2 35.47 -33.36 2.69
C GLY A 2 34.24 -32.95 1.91
N LEU A 3 33.40 -33.93 1.54
CA LEU A 3 32.04 -33.73 1.07
C LEU A 3 31.31 -32.93 2.17
N TYR A 4 31.06 -31.65 1.94
CA TYR A 4 30.18 -30.86 2.79
C TYR A 4 28.77 -31.39 2.58
N GLN A 5 28.33 -32.25 3.50
CA GLN A 5 26.95 -32.69 3.62
C GLN A 5 26.03 -31.49 3.90
N GLU A 6 24.88 -31.53 3.23
CA GLU A 6 23.66 -30.72 3.33
C GLU A 6 23.39 -30.24 4.77
N ALA A 7 23.06 -28.97 5.03
CA ALA A 7 21.99 -28.21 4.40
C ALA A 7 22.33 -26.71 4.28
N PRO A 8 22.29 -26.12 3.08
CA PRO A 8 22.53 -24.70 2.89
C PRO A 8 21.20 -23.97 2.65
N ASN A 9 20.52 -23.56 3.72
CA ASN A 9 19.60 -22.42 3.63
C ASN A 9 19.25 -21.95 5.05
N PRO A 10 19.62 -20.72 5.48
CA PRO A 10 19.32 -20.24 6.82
C PRO A 10 17.81 -20.08 7.07
N VAL A 11 17.02 -20.01 6.00
CA VAL A 11 15.57 -19.75 6.06
C VAL A 11 14.73 -21.02 5.96
N TRP A 12 15.18 -22.05 5.24
CA TRP A 12 14.40 -23.26 5.00
C TRP A 12 14.59 -24.31 6.09
N GLN A 13 14.19 -23.96 7.31
CA GLN A 13 13.73 -24.98 8.24
C GLN A 13 12.24 -25.19 7.93
N ASN A 14 11.77 -26.44 7.84
CA ASN A 14 10.33 -26.74 7.73
C ASN A 14 9.51 -26.29 8.96
N ASP A 15 10.10 -25.47 9.83
CA ASP A 15 9.48 -24.89 11.00
C ASP A 15 8.68 -23.64 10.58
N ILE A 16 7.35 -23.78 10.69
CA ILE A 16 6.35 -22.78 10.32
C ILE A 16 5.61 -22.33 11.58
N SER A 17 6.35 -22.03 12.65
CA SER A 17 5.80 -21.49 13.90
C SER A 17 5.74 -19.97 13.88
N ASP A 18 4.72 -19.39 14.50
CA ASP A 18 4.63 -17.95 14.72
C ASP A 18 5.51 -17.54 15.92
N THR A 19 6.82 -17.67 15.75
CA THR A 19 7.84 -17.37 16.75
C THR A 19 8.95 -16.53 16.11
N ALA A 20 9.62 -15.70 16.91
CA ALA A 20 10.70 -14.86 16.43
C ALA A 20 11.80 -15.67 15.72
N TYR A 21 12.30 -15.13 14.60
CA TYR A 21 13.44 -15.71 13.90
C TYR A 21 14.75 -15.47 14.67
N SER A 22 15.53 -16.52 14.88
CA SER A 22 16.62 -16.54 15.87
C SER A 22 17.89 -15.77 15.47
N GLN A 23 18.02 -15.32 14.21
CA GLN A 23 19.21 -14.60 13.72
C GLN A 23 19.16 -13.08 13.98
N GLY A 24 18.18 -12.60 14.76
CA GLY A 24 18.14 -11.25 15.31
C GLY A 24 17.20 -10.26 14.60
N PRO A 25 16.89 -9.13 15.24
CA PRO A 25 15.83 -8.19 14.84
C PRO A 25 16.18 -7.26 13.66
N ARG A 26 17.36 -7.41 13.05
CA ARG A 26 17.87 -6.54 11.97
C ARG A 26 18.31 -7.38 10.77
N PRO A 27 17.37 -7.96 9.98
CA PRO A 27 17.74 -8.69 8.78
C PRO A 27 18.45 -7.75 7.80
N SER A 28 19.58 -8.19 7.25
CA SER A 28 20.28 -7.49 6.18
C SER A 28 20.01 -8.16 4.84
N LEU A 29 19.75 -7.35 3.82
CA LEU A 29 19.54 -7.84 2.46
C LEU A 29 20.85 -8.38 1.87
N CYS A 30 20.77 -9.56 1.22
CA CYS A 30 21.89 -10.20 0.53
C CYS A 30 21.36 -10.95 -0.69
N VAL A 31 21.73 -10.52 -1.90
CA VAL A 31 21.15 -10.93 -3.20
C VAL A 31 22.17 -11.52 -4.17
N THR A 32 23.17 -12.23 -3.66
CA THR A 32 24.17 -12.94 -4.48
C THR A 32 24.22 -14.43 -4.10
N TYR A 33 23.21 -15.14 -4.55
CA TYR A 33 23.10 -16.58 -4.33
C TYR A 33 22.48 -17.23 -5.57
N LYS A 34 23.18 -18.23 -6.12
CA LYS A 34 22.64 -19.10 -7.18
C LYS A 34 22.00 -20.33 -6.52
N PRO A 35 20.76 -20.74 -6.88
CA PRO A 35 20.05 -20.44 -8.13
C PRO A 35 19.23 -19.14 -8.16
N THR A 36 19.03 -18.47 -7.03
CA THR A 36 18.07 -17.35 -6.91
C THR A 36 18.35 -16.16 -7.83
N TRP A 37 19.61 -15.81 -8.09
CA TRP A 37 20.00 -14.65 -8.90
C TRP A 37 20.82 -15.05 -10.13
N GLN A 38 20.43 -14.55 -11.31
CA GLN A 38 20.94 -15.00 -12.62
C GLN A 38 22.27 -14.36 -13.01
N GLU A 39 22.49 -13.09 -12.67
CA GLU A 39 23.70 -12.32 -13.02
C GLU A 39 24.91 -12.67 -12.15
N VAL A 40 24.75 -13.68 -11.31
CA VAL A 40 25.72 -14.12 -10.33
C VAL A 40 26.48 -15.32 -10.91
N PRO A 41 27.83 -15.39 -10.77
CA PRO A 41 28.61 -16.47 -11.36
C PRO A 41 28.16 -17.86 -10.90
N ASP A 42 28.43 -18.88 -11.74
CA ASP A 42 28.16 -20.27 -11.41
C ASP A 42 28.84 -20.66 -10.09
N ASN A 43 28.07 -21.30 -9.19
CA ASN A 43 28.49 -21.71 -7.84
C ASN A 43 28.69 -20.58 -6.82
N GLU A 44 28.23 -19.36 -7.08
CA GLU A 44 28.21 -18.31 -6.06
C GLU A 44 27.35 -18.69 -4.85
N ASN A 45 27.92 -18.48 -3.67
CA ASN A 45 27.29 -18.84 -2.41
C ASN A 45 27.53 -17.81 -1.29
N LEU A 46 28.06 -16.62 -1.57
CA LEU A 46 28.36 -15.59 -0.56
C LEU A 46 27.14 -15.21 0.32
N CYS A 47 25.91 -15.25 -0.22
CA CYS A 47 24.69 -14.98 0.55
C CYS A 47 24.00 -16.24 1.13
N ASN A 48 24.64 -17.42 1.09
CA ASN A 48 24.02 -18.67 1.58
C ASN A 48 24.12 -18.86 3.11
N ARG A 49 24.85 -18.00 3.82
CA ARG A 49 25.09 -18.09 5.26
C ARG A 49 25.07 -16.69 5.89
N PRO A 50 24.57 -16.56 7.13
CA PRO A 50 24.70 -15.32 7.89
C PRO A 50 26.17 -15.07 8.26
N ASN A 51 26.52 -13.81 8.49
CA ASN A 51 27.84 -13.39 9.00
C ASN A 51 29.02 -13.92 8.16
N LEU A 52 28.93 -13.81 6.84
CA LEU A 52 29.96 -14.22 5.91
C LEU A 52 31.33 -13.62 6.31
N ARG A 53 32.26 -14.51 6.67
CA ARG A 53 33.67 -14.17 6.95
C ARG A 53 34.55 -15.19 6.29
N ILE A 54 35.29 -14.76 5.28
CA ILE A 54 36.24 -15.60 4.56
C ILE A 54 37.60 -14.91 4.65
N PRO A 55 38.59 -15.53 5.33
CA PRO A 55 39.94 -14.96 5.38
C PRO A 55 40.56 -14.92 3.98
N PRO A 56 41.56 -14.07 3.73
CA PRO A 56 42.27 -14.06 2.46
C PRO A 56 42.83 -15.45 2.16
N LEU A 57 42.57 -15.96 0.95
CA LEU A 57 43.05 -17.27 0.54
C LEU A 57 44.59 -17.29 0.52
N PRO A 58 45.25 -18.23 1.20
CA PRO A 58 46.71 -18.28 1.26
C PRO A 58 47.30 -18.47 -0.14
N GLU A 59 48.42 -17.80 -0.42
CA GLU A 59 49.16 -18.03 -1.66
C GLU A 59 49.84 -19.40 -1.61
N VAL A 60 49.50 -20.28 -2.54
CA VAL A 60 50.26 -21.51 -2.76
C VAL A 60 51.62 -21.12 -3.32
N LYS A 61 52.63 -21.04 -2.44
CA LYS A 61 54.03 -20.89 -2.86
C LYS A 61 54.46 -22.18 -3.57
N VAL A 62 54.87 -22.07 -4.82
CA VAL A 62 55.46 -23.21 -5.56
C VAL A 62 56.86 -23.43 -5.00
N ILE A 63 57.02 -24.46 -4.15
CA ILE A 63 58.28 -24.76 -3.46
C ILE A 63 59.28 -25.51 -4.38
N ALA A 64 58.84 -25.99 -5.55
CA ALA A 64 59.70 -26.69 -6.51
C ALA A 64 59.10 -26.68 -7.94
N GLY A 65 59.81 -26.11 -8.91
CA GLY A 65 59.37 -25.92 -10.31
C GLY A 65 59.42 -27.16 -11.22
N PHE A 66 59.68 -28.35 -10.69
CA PHE A 66 59.90 -29.59 -11.45
C PHE A 66 58.73 -30.61 -11.37
N LEU A 67 57.63 -30.27 -10.70
CA LEU A 67 56.43 -31.11 -10.64
C LEU A 67 55.27 -30.43 -11.39
N GLY A 68 54.97 -30.87 -12.61
CA GLY A 68 53.93 -30.29 -13.47
C GLY A 68 52.52 -30.24 -12.85
N ILE A 69 52.24 -31.12 -11.88
CA ILE A 69 50.98 -31.15 -11.11
C ILE A 69 50.87 -29.93 -10.16
N ASN A 70 51.98 -29.42 -9.62
CA ASN A 70 51.98 -28.26 -8.72
C ASN A 70 51.68 -26.94 -9.46
N HIS A 71 52.08 -26.83 -10.74
CA HIS A 71 51.74 -25.68 -11.57
C HIS A 71 50.25 -25.63 -11.92
N GLY A 72 49.63 -26.78 -12.22
CA GLY A 72 48.18 -26.88 -12.47
C GLY A 72 47.33 -26.53 -11.25
N ILE A 73 47.70 -27.04 -10.06
CA ILE A 73 47.00 -26.74 -8.80
C ILE A 73 47.18 -25.28 -8.40
N ALA A 74 48.38 -24.70 -8.58
CA ALA A 74 48.62 -23.28 -8.31
C ALA A 74 47.87 -22.35 -9.27
N ALA A 75 47.75 -22.71 -10.56
CA ALA A 75 46.97 -21.95 -11.53
C ALA A 75 45.46 -22.00 -11.23
N LEU A 76 44.93 -23.19 -10.92
CA LEU A 76 43.53 -23.35 -10.51
C LEU A 76 43.23 -22.62 -9.19
N SER A 77 44.14 -22.69 -8.22
CA SER A 77 44.03 -21.95 -6.95
C SER A 77 44.03 -20.43 -7.18
N ARG A 78 44.87 -19.91 -8.07
CA ARG A 78 44.87 -18.50 -8.46
C ARG A 78 43.58 -18.11 -9.18
N GLN A 79 43.07 -18.93 -10.08
CA GLN A 79 41.82 -18.68 -10.80
C GLN A 79 40.62 -18.64 -9.86
N LEU A 80 40.49 -19.62 -8.96
CA LEU A 80 39.43 -19.65 -7.94
C LEU A 80 39.54 -18.45 -6.99
N ARG A 81 40.76 -18.06 -6.61
CA ARG A 81 40.99 -16.87 -5.79
C ARG A 81 40.60 -15.59 -6.52
N LEU A 82 40.96 -15.43 -7.79
CA LEU A 82 40.59 -14.25 -8.58
C LEU A 82 39.07 -14.15 -8.75
N GLN A 83 38.39 -15.26 -9.03
CA GLN A 83 36.93 -15.28 -9.12
C GLN A 83 36.29 -14.89 -7.77
N PHE A 84 36.76 -15.48 -6.68
CA PHE A 84 36.31 -15.17 -5.33
C PHE A 84 36.53 -13.70 -4.95
N ASP A 85 37.72 -13.17 -5.22
CA ASP A 85 38.08 -11.79 -4.93
C ASP A 85 37.20 -10.83 -5.75
N ILE A 86 36.94 -11.11 -7.03
CA ILE A 86 36.03 -10.29 -7.87
C ILE A 86 34.60 -10.28 -7.33
N GLN A 87 34.08 -11.45 -6.92
CA GLN A 87 32.74 -11.59 -6.37
C GLN A 87 32.60 -10.79 -5.07
N CYS A 88 33.56 -10.97 -4.16
CA CYS A 88 33.60 -10.24 -2.90
C CYS A 88 33.76 -8.72 -3.10
N GLN A 89 34.49 -8.29 -4.13
CA GLN A 89 34.65 -6.88 -4.49
C GLN A 89 33.34 -6.22 -4.95
N ARG A 90 32.39 -6.98 -5.52
CA ARG A 90 31.14 -6.45 -6.10
C ARG A 90 29.90 -6.68 -5.25
N LEU A 91 29.96 -7.59 -4.29
CA LEU A 91 28.84 -8.00 -3.42
C LEU A 91 28.04 -6.82 -2.86
N GLY A 92 28.73 -5.86 -2.24
CA GLY A 92 28.09 -4.69 -1.62
C GLY A 92 27.28 -3.85 -2.61
N ALA A 93 27.77 -3.70 -3.85
CA ALA A 93 27.07 -2.93 -4.88
C ALA A 93 25.75 -3.57 -5.28
N TYR A 94 25.71 -4.88 -5.53
CA TYR A 94 24.48 -5.59 -5.88
C TYR A 94 23.44 -5.52 -4.76
N ASN A 95 23.87 -5.72 -3.51
CA ASN A 95 23.01 -5.65 -2.33
C ASN A 95 22.45 -4.24 -2.10
N TRP A 96 23.31 -3.22 -2.16
CA TRP A 96 22.89 -1.83 -2.02
C TRP A 96 21.93 -1.42 -3.13
N TRP A 97 22.26 -1.79 -4.37
CA TRP A 97 21.46 -1.44 -5.55
C TRP A 97 20.04 -1.97 -5.43
N PHE A 98 19.87 -3.26 -5.13
CA PHE A 98 18.54 -3.86 -5.03
C PHE A 98 17.70 -3.22 -3.92
N ALA A 99 18.30 -3.05 -2.73
CA ALA A 99 17.62 -2.42 -1.61
C ALA A 99 17.21 -0.97 -1.90
N MET A 100 18.10 -0.16 -2.49
CA MET A 100 17.76 1.22 -2.85
C MET A 100 16.71 1.31 -3.96
N SER A 101 16.76 0.41 -4.94
CA SER A 101 15.76 0.32 -6.00
C SER A 101 14.36 0.07 -5.43
N ILE A 102 14.20 -0.91 -4.54
CA ILE A 102 12.92 -1.18 -3.87
C ILE A 102 12.44 0.04 -3.06
N LEU A 103 13.33 0.61 -2.24
CA LEU A 103 12.99 1.74 -1.40
C LEU A 103 12.58 2.97 -2.22
N HIS A 104 13.23 3.19 -3.36
CA HIS A 104 12.90 4.26 -4.28
C HIS A 104 11.58 4.02 -5.01
N ALA A 105 11.35 2.79 -5.49
CA ALA A 105 10.09 2.40 -6.12
C ALA A 105 8.89 2.60 -5.17
N PHE A 106 9.03 2.20 -3.91
CA PHE A 106 8.02 2.46 -2.87
C PHE A 106 7.73 3.96 -2.71
N ARG A 107 8.76 4.81 -2.77
CA ARG A 107 8.61 6.27 -2.68
C ARG A 107 7.79 6.84 -3.83
N LEU A 108 8.08 6.42 -5.06
CA LEU A 108 7.37 6.90 -6.25
C LEU A 108 5.89 6.48 -6.24
N ASP A 109 5.60 5.23 -5.86
CA ASP A 109 4.23 4.76 -5.77
C ASP A 109 3.43 5.49 -4.69
N GLN A 110 4.04 5.70 -3.51
CA GLN A 110 3.46 6.51 -2.44
C GLN A 110 3.17 7.94 -2.89
N ARG A 111 4.11 8.60 -3.59
CA ARG A 111 3.90 9.95 -4.16
C ARG A 111 2.64 9.99 -5.03
N ASN A 112 2.54 9.07 -5.99
CA ASN A 112 1.42 9.03 -6.93
C ASN A 112 0.09 8.80 -6.20
N ARG A 113 0.03 7.82 -5.28
CA ARG A 113 -1.18 7.54 -4.48
C ARG A 113 -1.57 8.72 -3.58
N LYS A 114 -0.60 9.37 -2.93
CA LYS A 114 -0.83 10.57 -2.10
C LYS A 114 -1.42 11.71 -2.91
N GLN A 115 -0.90 11.97 -4.11
CA GLN A 115 -1.41 13.02 -4.99
C GLN A 115 -2.84 12.73 -5.44
N VAL A 116 -3.17 11.47 -5.75
CA VAL A 116 -4.56 11.07 -6.06
C VAL A 116 -5.49 11.30 -4.87
N ILE A 117 -5.14 10.80 -3.69
CA ILE A 117 -5.96 10.94 -2.46
C ILE A 117 -6.15 12.42 -2.11
N THR A 118 -5.06 13.19 -2.13
CA THR A 118 -5.07 14.62 -1.79
C THR A 118 -5.86 15.43 -2.81
N GLY A 119 -5.74 15.11 -4.11
CA GLY A 119 -6.51 15.76 -5.17
C GLY A 119 -8.02 15.58 -4.97
N ILE A 120 -8.45 14.33 -4.77
CA ILE A 120 -9.87 14.00 -4.52
C ILE A 120 -10.37 14.68 -3.22
N ALA A 121 -9.59 14.63 -2.14
CA ALA A 121 -9.97 15.22 -0.86
C ALA A 121 -10.10 16.76 -0.95
N LYS A 122 -9.20 17.42 -1.70
CA LYS A 122 -9.26 18.86 -1.99
C LYS A 122 -10.50 19.21 -2.81
N THR A 123 -10.81 18.45 -3.87
CA THR A 123 -12.01 18.69 -4.68
C THR A 123 -13.30 18.48 -3.88
N LEU A 124 -13.33 17.45 -3.03
CA LEU A 124 -14.46 17.20 -2.13
C LEU A 124 -14.67 18.35 -1.14
N SER A 125 -13.60 18.98 -0.66
CA SER A 125 -13.70 20.06 0.34
C SER A 125 -13.78 21.47 -0.28
N GLY A 126 -13.27 21.66 -1.49
CA GLY A 126 -13.15 22.95 -2.18
C GLY A 126 -14.39 23.37 -2.99
N GLY A 127 -15.44 22.55 -2.96
CA GLY A 127 -16.69 22.84 -3.64
C GLY A 127 -17.40 24.11 -3.17
N GLN A 128 -18.34 24.62 -3.96
CA GLN A 128 -19.12 25.82 -3.64
C GLN A 128 -20.61 25.50 -3.57
N ASN A 129 -21.35 26.19 -2.70
CA ASN A 129 -22.80 26.02 -2.55
C ASN A 129 -23.23 24.56 -2.30
N GLY A 130 -22.41 23.82 -1.56
CA GLY A 130 -22.58 22.40 -1.23
C GLY A 130 -22.24 21.44 -2.36
N ASP A 131 -21.94 21.91 -3.57
CA ASP A 131 -21.59 21.08 -4.70
C ASP A 131 -20.18 20.50 -4.57
N PHE A 132 -19.95 19.35 -5.21
CA PHE A 132 -18.65 18.73 -5.37
C PHE A 132 -18.70 17.77 -6.57
N THR A 133 -17.52 17.38 -7.05
CA THR A 133 -17.39 16.50 -8.22
C THR A 133 -17.48 15.03 -7.81
N ASP A 134 -18.31 14.24 -8.50
CA ASP A 134 -18.31 12.79 -8.36
C ASP A 134 -17.19 12.13 -9.19
N LEU A 135 -17.07 10.80 -9.09
CA LEU A 135 -16.06 10.04 -9.83
C LEU A 135 -16.24 10.09 -11.35
N ASP A 136 -17.43 10.42 -11.86
CA ASP A 136 -17.69 10.63 -13.29
C ASP A 136 -17.31 12.05 -13.75
N GLY A 137 -16.70 12.86 -12.88
CA GLY A 137 -16.34 14.23 -13.20
C GLY A 137 -17.54 15.18 -13.23
N SER A 138 -18.70 14.75 -12.70
CA SER A 138 -19.96 15.49 -12.78
C SER A 138 -20.33 16.16 -11.46
N SER A 139 -21.14 17.22 -11.55
CA SER A 139 -21.68 17.94 -10.39
C SER A 139 -22.68 17.05 -9.62
N VAL A 140 -22.41 16.84 -8.33
CA VAL A 140 -23.32 16.12 -7.43
C VAL A 140 -24.60 16.93 -7.18
N LEU A 141 -24.50 18.26 -7.07
CA LEU A 141 -25.66 19.14 -6.95
C LEU A 141 -26.61 19.00 -8.13
N ALA A 142 -26.08 19.00 -9.36
CA ALA A 142 -26.88 18.84 -10.56
C ALA A 142 -27.57 17.46 -10.60
N GLY A 143 -26.82 16.39 -10.31
CA GLY A 143 -27.36 15.03 -10.28
C GLY A 143 -28.43 14.83 -9.20
N ALA A 144 -28.20 15.38 -8.00
CA ALA A 144 -29.16 15.35 -6.89
C ALA A 144 -30.44 16.12 -7.24
N ARG A 145 -30.31 17.32 -7.83
CA ARG A 145 -31.46 18.13 -8.28
C ARG A 145 -32.27 17.42 -9.36
N GLN A 146 -31.60 16.80 -10.33
CA GLN A 146 -32.29 16.05 -11.39
C GLN A 146 -33.06 14.86 -10.82
N THR A 147 -32.45 14.14 -9.87
CA THR A 147 -33.10 13.02 -9.17
C THR A 147 -34.33 13.51 -8.41
N PHE A 148 -34.22 14.62 -7.69
CA PHE A 148 -35.36 15.24 -7.02
C PHE A 148 -36.50 15.59 -7.98
N LEU A 149 -36.20 16.30 -9.08
CA LEU A 149 -37.22 16.70 -10.07
C LEU A 149 -37.97 15.52 -10.68
N LYS A 150 -37.28 14.39 -10.91
CA LYS A 150 -37.90 13.16 -11.43
C LYS A 150 -38.84 12.48 -10.42
N ASN A 151 -38.66 12.73 -9.12
CA ASN A 151 -39.44 12.14 -8.05
C ASN A 151 -40.54 13.08 -7.50
N LEU A 152 -40.65 14.30 -8.02
CA LEU A 152 -41.71 15.22 -7.64
C LEU A 152 -43.07 14.79 -8.17
N THR A 153 -44.11 14.97 -7.35
CA THR A 153 -45.49 14.93 -7.85
C THR A 153 -45.72 16.08 -8.83
N PHE A 154 -46.71 15.91 -9.72
CA PHE A 154 -47.01 16.88 -10.78
C PHE A 154 -47.16 18.32 -10.26
N ALA A 155 -47.96 18.54 -9.22
CA ALA A 155 -48.20 19.88 -8.66
C ALA A 155 -46.94 20.52 -8.06
N ASN A 156 -46.11 19.73 -7.38
CA ASN A 156 -44.84 20.20 -6.83
C ASN A 156 -43.86 20.56 -7.95
N ARG A 157 -43.76 19.71 -8.97
CA ARG A 157 -42.89 19.96 -10.12
C ARG A 157 -43.29 21.24 -10.86
N GLN A 158 -44.58 21.42 -11.14
CA GLN A 158 -45.09 22.63 -11.78
C GLN A 158 -44.76 23.88 -10.94
N SER A 159 -44.97 23.84 -9.62
CA SER A 159 -44.62 24.97 -8.74
C SER A 159 -43.12 25.28 -8.74
N PHE A 160 -42.28 24.25 -8.79
CA PHE A 160 -40.83 24.40 -8.80
C PHE A 160 -40.35 25.02 -10.12
N GLU A 161 -40.85 24.54 -11.26
CA GLU A 161 -40.49 25.03 -12.60
C GLU A 161 -41.01 26.46 -12.85
N GLN A 162 -42.11 26.86 -12.19
CA GLN A 162 -42.68 28.22 -12.27
C GLN A 162 -42.01 29.23 -11.32
N GLY A 163 -40.87 28.90 -10.72
CA GLY A 163 -40.10 29.80 -9.85
C GLY A 163 -40.52 29.80 -8.38
N GLY A 164 -41.42 28.90 -7.98
CA GLY A 164 -41.83 28.70 -6.58
C GLY A 164 -40.95 27.73 -5.79
N GLY A 165 -39.87 27.22 -6.40
CA GLY A 165 -39.05 26.16 -5.84
C GLY A 165 -37.60 26.54 -5.55
N GLU A 166 -37.02 25.92 -4.53
CA GLU A 166 -35.61 26.04 -4.17
C GLU A 166 -35.01 24.65 -3.94
N PHE A 167 -33.77 24.44 -4.38
CA PHE A 167 -33.03 23.21 -4.14
C PHE A 167 -31.61 23.56 -3.69
N THR A 168 -31.25 23.11 -2.50
CA THR A 168 -29.95 23.41 -1.89
C THR A 168 -29.30 22.10 -1.45
N LEU A 169 -28.01 21.96 -1.77
CA LEU A 169 -27.17 20.88 -1.30
C LEU A 169 -26.25 21.43 -0.20
N MET A 170 -25.92 20.61 0.78
CA MET A 170 -24.92 20.87 1.80
C MET A 170 -23.89 19.76 1.73
N ASN A 171 -22.61 20.13 1.66
CA ASN A 171 -21.49 19.24 1.85
C ASN A 171 -20.79 19.60 3.16
N SER A 172 -20.80 18.68 4.13
CA SER A 172 -20.22 18.90 5.46
C SER A 172 -18.72 19.18 5.49
N LEU A 173 -18.00 18.89 4.40
CA LEU A 173 -16.55 19.11 4.28
C LEU A 173 -16.22 20.39 3.51
N GLN A 174 -17.23 21.12 3.02
CA GLN A 174 -17.03 22.34 2.27
C GLN A 174 -16.24 23.36 3.11
N GLY A 175 -15.15 23.88 2.53
CA GLY A 175 -14.30 24.90 3.14
C GLY A 175 -13.33 24.38 4.21
N ILE A 176 -13.34 23.07 4.50
CA ILE A 176 -12.44 22.46 5.50
C ILE A 176 -11.15 22.04 4.81
N ASP A 177 -9.99 22.40 5.36
CA ASP A 177 -8.70 21.91 4.84
C ASP A 177 -8.65 20.37 4.99
N PRO A 178 -8.42 19.61 3.90
CA PRO A 178 -8.24 18.16 3.97
C PRO A 178 -7.24 17.67 5.01
N ARG A 179 -6.23 18.46 5.36
CA ARG A 179 -5.25 18.12 6.39
C ARG A 179 -5.84 18.06 7.80
N GLU A 180 -7.02 18.62 8.04
CA GLU A 180 -7.71 18.54 9.33
C GLU A 180 -8.52 17.25 9.50
N TRP A 181 -9.10 16.74 8.40
CA TRP A 181 -9.99 15.56 8.45
C TRP A 181 -9.37 14.28 7.88
N LEU A 182 -8.31 14.41 7.10
CA LEU A 182 -7.54 13.33 6.50
C LEU A 182 -6.04 13.64 6.56
N PRO A 183 -5.44 13.75 7.77
CA PRO A 183 -4.00 13.96 7.91
C PRO A 183 -3.20 12.75 7.42
N GLU A 184 -2.06 13.05 6.80
CA GLU A 184 -1.06 12.05 6.40
C GLU A 184 -0.33 11.50 7.64
N ILE A 185 0.11 10.24 7.57
CA ILE A 185 1.03 9.63 8.52
C ILE A 185 2.43 9.55 7.87
N PRO A 186 3.24 10.62 7.95
CA PRO A 186 4.57 10.61 7.36
C PRO A 186 5.46 9.67 8.18
N ILE A 187 6.22 8.81 7.51
CA ILE A 187 7.19 7.89 8.13
C ILE A 187 8.55 8.04 7.47
N THR A 188 9.55 7.28 7.96
CA THR A 188 10.86 7.25 7.34
C THR A 188 11.43 5.84 7.38
N PRO A 189 11.02 4.98 6.43
CA PRO A 189 11.53 3.63 6.37
C PRO A 189 13.00 3.63 5.96
N THR A 190 13.74 2.64 6.43
CA THR A 190 15.13 2.37 6.06
C THR A 190 15.31 0.90 5.73
N LEU A 191 16.40 0.56 5.06
CA LEU A 191 16.81 -0.83 4.82
C LEU A 191 18.23 -1.04 5.31
N ILE A 192 18.54 -2.28 5.62
CA ILE A 192 19.91 -2.72 5.92
C ILE A 192 20.30 -3.70 4.82
N TYR A 193 21.51 -3.55 4.30
CA TYR A 193 22.07 -4.44 3.31
C TYR A 193 23.40 -5.00 3.80
N THR A 194 23.85 -6.09 3.20
CA THR A 194 25.13 -6.73 3.54
C THR A 194 26.22 -6.12 2.66
N ASP A 195 27.18 -5.42 3.27
CA ASP A 195 28.37 -4.88 2.59
C ASP A 195 29.64 -5.61 3.02
N VAL A 196 30.71 -5.48 2.26
CA VAL A 196 32.03 -6.04 2.60
C VAL A 196 33.02 -4.93 2.92
N ASP A 197 33.69 -5.04 4.07
CA ASP A 197 34.70 -4.06 4.49
C ASP A 197 35.90 -3.97 3.53
N ASN A 198 36.75 -2.95 3.65
CA ASN A 198 37.94 -2.81 2.79
C ASN A 198 39.12 -3.73 3.20
N ALA A 199 38.95 -4.63 4.16
CA ALA A 199 40.04 -5.49 4.63
C ALA A 199 40.32 -6.64 3.64
N PRO A 200 41.54 -7.21 3.63
CA PRO A 200 41.84 -8.42 2.86
C PRO A 200 40.90 -9.59 3.21
N GLY A 201 40.44 -10.31 2.19
CA GLY A 201 39.42 -11.36 2.33
C GLY A 201 38.00 -10.84 2.07
N CYS A 202 37.01 -11.56 2.59
CA CYS A 202 35.60 -11.22 2.49
C CYS A 202 34.93 -11.19 3.87
N ASN A 203 34.95 -10.02 4.51
CA ASN A 203 34.29 -9.81 5.79
C ASN A 203 33.04 -8.97 5.57
N ALA A 204 31.90 -9.65 5.54
CA ALA A 204 30.63 -9.01 5.34
C ALA A 204 30.03 -8.50 6.66
N SER A 205 29.41 -7.33 6.61
CA SER A 205 28.73 -6.72 7.75
C SER A 205 27.44 -6.01 7.30
N PRO A 206 26.40 -5.98 8.14
CA PRO A 206 25.22 -5.17 7.88
C PRO A 206 25.57 -3.67 7.85
N GLN A 207 25.12 -2.96 6.83
CA GLN A 207 25.26 -1.52 6.68
C GLN A 207 23.88 -0.87 6.43
N PRO A 208 23.62 0.32 6.99
CA PRO A 208 22.41 1.06 6.68
C PRO A 208 22.44 1.51 5.22
N ILE A 209 21.28 1.55 4.57
CA ILE A 209 21.19 1.86 3.14
C ILE A 209 21.70 3.27 2.76
N SER A 210 21.78 4.18 3.75
CA SER A 210 22.40 5.51 3.58
C SER A 210 23.91 5.46 3.29
N ASN A 211 24.58 4.38 3.66
CA ASN A 211 26.00 4.19 3.45
C ASN A 211 26.23 3.52 2.10
N LEU A 212 26.99 4.19 1.22
CA LEU A 212 27.41 3.59 -0.04
C LEU A 212 28.51 2.54 0.20
N PRO A 213 28.52 1.43 -0.56
CA PRO A 213 29.64 0.48 -0.60
C PRO A 213 30.97 1.17 -0.91
N GLN A 214 32.03 0.81 -0.19
CA GLN A 214 33.33 1.50 -0.29
C GLN A 214 34.42 0.71 -1.03
N ARG A 215 34.21 -0.58 -1.30
CA ARG A 215 35.19 -1.39 -2.04
C ARG A 215 35.38 -0.88 -3.47
N PRO A 216 36.62 -0.86 -4.01
CA PRO A 216 36.87 -0.37 -5.36
C PRO A 216 36.00 -1.04 -6.44
N GLY A 217 35.81 -2.36 -6.39
CA GLY A 217 34.95 -3.06 -7.36
C GLY A 217 33.46 -2.71 -7.23
N ALA A 218 32.99 -2.44 -6.00
CA ALA A 218 31.62 -2.03 -5.76
C ALA A 218 31.37 -0.60 -6.29
N VAL A 219 32.30 0.32 -6.02
CA VAL A 219 32.26 1.70 -6.54
C VAL A 219 32.24 1.70 -8.08
N GLN A 220 33.01 0.82 -8.72
CA GLN A 220 32.98 0.68 -10.19
C GLN A 220 31.60 0.25 -10.70
N VAL A 221 30.95 -0.72 -10.04
CA VAL A 221 29.59 -1.17 -10.41
C VAL A 221 28.57 -0.05 -10.23
N LEU A 222 28.63 0.70 -9.12
CA LEU A 222 27.67 1.78 -8.83
C LEU A 222 27.78 2.97 -9.80
N ASN A 223 28.97 3.18 -10.39
CA ASN A 223 29.20 4.20 -11.42
C ASN A 223 28.86 3.71 -12.83
N GLN A 224 28.50 2.43 -13.00
CA GLN A 224 28.03 1.89 -14.27
C GLN A 224 26.51 2.01 -14.38
N PRO A 225 25.97 2.13 -15.61
CA PRO A 225 24.53 2.12 -15.86
C PRO A 225 23.97 0.69 -15.74
N PHE A 226 24.00 0.13 -14.53
CA PHE A 226 23.61 -1.24 -14.22
C PHE A 226 22.52 -1.28 -13.14
N PRO A 227 21.46 -2.09 -13.34
CA PRO A 227 21.00 -2.75 -14.55
C PRO A 227 20.54 -1.72 -15.59
N GLN A 228 20.38 -2.18 -16.83
CA GLN A 228 20.30 -1.39 -18.07
C GLN A 228 19.93 0.10 -17.88
N GLY A 229 20.94 0.97 -17.80
CA GLY A 229 20.75 2.42 -17.81
C GLY A 229 20.60 3.10 -16.45
N LEU A 230 20.34 2.39 -15.36
CA LEU A 230 20.15 2.99 -14.03
C LEU A 230 21.49 3.13 -13.30
N GLN A 231 21.86 4.34 -12.89
CA GLN A 231 23.05 4.61 -12.08
C GLN A 231 22.65 4.89 -10.63
N ALA A 232 23.58 4.70 -9.68
CA ALA A 232 23.35 5.01 -8.27
C ALA A 232 22.95 6.49 -8.05
N SER A 233 23.45 7.40 -8.89
CA SER A 233 23.11 8.83 -8.87
C SER A 233 21.66 9.14 -9.25
N ASN A 234 20.95 8.21 -9.91
CA ASN A 234 19.53 8.36 -10.22
C ASN A 234 18.64 8.03 -9.01
N LEU A 235 19.18 7.34 -8.00
CA LEU A 235 18.46 6.95 -6.80
C LEU A 235 18.71 7.99 -5.71
N PHE A 236 17.65 8.42 -5.02
CA PHE A 236 17.75 9.46 -3.99
C PHE A 236 18.01 8.84 -2.61
N PRO A 237 19.25 8.85 -2.09
CA PRO A 237 19.56 8.31 -0.77
C PRO A 237 18.91 9.15 0.33
N TRP A 238 18.54 8.49 1.43
CA TRP A 238 17.78 9.13 2.52
C TRP A 238 18.57 10.20 3.31
N LYS A 239 19.91 10.26 3.18
CA LYS A 239 20.76 11.21 3.92
C LYS A 239 20.39 12.69 3.73
N ASP A 240 19.59 13.01 2.73
CA ASP A 240 19.10 14.34 2.40
C ASP A 240 17.71 14.64 3.03
N VAL A 241 17.49 14.21 4.27
CA VAL A 241 16.19 14.24 5.00
C VAL A 241 15.52 15.62 4.98
N ASN A 242 16.30 16.70 5.05
CA ASN A 242 15.80 18.06 5.05
C ASN A 242 15.26 18.53 3.68
N ILE A 243 15.66 17.87 2.59
CA ILE A 243 15.20 18.19 1.23
C ILE A 243 13.83 17.56 0.94
N LEU A 244 13.47 16.49 1.65
CA LEU A 244 12.23 15.74 1.40
C LEU A 244 11.11 16.03 2.41
N ALA A 245 11.42 16.66 3.55
CA ALA A 245 10.42 17.15 4.49
C ALA A 245 9.45 18.09 3.75
N ASP A 246 8.15 17.87 3.95
CA ASP A 246 7.05 18.61 3.30
C ASP A 246 6.99 18.49 1.77
N SER A 247 7.69 17.52 1.17
CA SER A 247 7.54 17.17 -0.25
C SER A 247 6.57 16.00 -0.46
N ASP A 248 6.00 15.89 -1.66
CA ASP A 248 5.19 14.71 -2.04
C ASP A 248 6.00 13.40 -2.02
N PHE A 249 7.33 13.49 -2.01
CA PHE A 249 8.26 12.36 -1.92
C PHE A 249 8.55 11.91 -0.48
N GLN A 250 8.03 12.60 0.53
CA GLN A 250 8.05 12.11 1.91
C GLN A 250 7.30 10.77 1.99
N PHE A 251 7.96 9.76 2.55
CA PHE A 251 7.33 8.44 2.75
C PHE A 251 6.14 8.55 3.69
N SER A 252 5.15 7.71 3.41
CA SER A 252 3.93 7.61 4.17
C SER A 252 3.52 6.14 4.29
N ILE A 253 2.77 5.83 5.34
CA ILE A 253 1.97 4.61 5.41
C ILE A 253 0.51 4.85 5.02
N GLY A 254 0.18 6.08 4.61
CA GLY A 254 -1.15 6.50 4.20
C GLY A 254 -1.71 7.63 5.06
N PHE A 255 -3.03 7.64 5.17
CA PHE A 255 -3.79 8.68 5.85
C PHE A 255 -4.66 8.06 6.94
N GLU A 256 -4.85 8.80 8.03
CA GLU A 256 -5.84 8.47 9.04
C GLU A 256 -7.00 9.44 8.95
N LYS A 257 -8.22 8.95 9.14
CA LYS A 257 -9.42 9.79 9.11
C LYS A 257 -9.70 10.32 10.51
N ASN A 258 -9.74 11.64 10.66
CA ASN A 258 -10.17 12.28 11.90
C ASN A 258 -11.67 12.00 12.11
N PRO A 259 -12.05 11.27 13.16
CA PRO A 259 -13.44 10.90 13.37
C PRO A 259 -14.36 12.09 13.66
N TRP A 260 -13.81 13.17 14.22
CA TRP A 260 -14.59 14.33 14.64
C TRP A 260 -15.07 15.18 13.46
N TYR A 261 -14.44 15.04 12.29
CA TYR A 261 -14.99 15.54 11.03
C TYR A 261 -15.83 14.44 10.37
N MET A 262 -17.14 14.55 10.51
CA MET A 262 -18.06 13.57 9.96
C MET A 262 -18.43 13.96 8.52
N PRO A 263 -18.06 13.17 7.50
CA PRO A 263 -18.56 13.41 6.16
C PRO A 263 -20.07 13.08 6.12
N TYR A 264 -20.87 14.02 5.64
CA TYR A 264 -22.28 13.87 5.32
C TYR A 264 -22.71 14.91 4.27
N VAL A 265 -23.84 14.63 3.63
CA VAL A 265 -24.49 15.51 2.66
C VAL A 265 -25.90 15.81 3.15
N GLY A 266 -26.32 17.07 3.05
CA GLY A 266 -27.68 17.51 3.32
C GLY A 266 -28.38 17.94 2.03
N VAL A 267 -29.66 17.64 1.90
CA VAL A 267 -30.51 18.20 0.84
C VAL A 267 -31.65 18.94 1.51
N LYS A 268 -31.88 20.19 1.09
CA LYS A 268 -33.04 21.00 1.48
C LYS A 268 -33.77 21.41 0.22
N VAL A 269 -35.09 21.25 0.25
CA VAL A 269 -35.96 21.60 -0.87
C VAL A 269 -37.15 22.41 -0.39
N LYS A 270 -37.58 23.33 -1.25
CA LYS A 270 -38.80 24.12 -1.09
C LYS A 270 -39.65 23.97 -2.34
N THR A 271 -40.96 23.84 -2.17
CA THR A 271 -41.96 23.93 -3.24
C THR A 271 -43.16 24.74 -2.77
N THR A 272 -43.95 25.27 -3.70
CA THR A 272 -45.17 26.04 -3.38
C THR A 272 -46.38 25.53 -4.17
N PRO A 273 -46.72 24.23 -4.07
CA PRO A 273 -47.82 23.65 -4.82
C PRO A 273 -49.16 24.32 -4.47
N ARG A 274 -50.05 24.41 -5.45
CA ARG A 274 -51.45 24.75 -5.22
C ARG A 274 -52.23 23.50 -4.82
N GLN A 275 -53.17 23.66 -3.89
CA GLN A 275 -54.06 22.57 -3.51
C GLN A 275 -55.08 22.29 -4.62
N ILE A 276 -55.25 21.02 -4.98
CA ILE A 276 -56.20 20.59 -6.01
C ILE A 276 -57.63 21.03 -5.67
N PHE A 277 -57.98 21.06 -4.39
CA PHE A 277 -59.32 21.40 -3.89
C PHE A 277 -59.49 22.87 -3.46
N PHE A 278 -58.43 23.68 -3.54
CA PHE A 278 -58.45 25.12 -3.22
C PHE A 278 -57.61 25.90 -4.25
N PRO A 279 -58.16 26.17 -5.45
CA PRO A 279 -57.43 26.84 -6.53
C PRO A 279 -57.31 28.37 -6.34
N PHE A 280 -57.95 28.94 -5.31
CA PHE A 280 -57.93 30.36 -4.98
C PHE A 280 -56.96 30.61 -3.80
N GLY A 281 -56.01 31.55 -3.97
CA GLY A 281 -54.98 31.88 -2.97
C GLY A 281 -53.54 31.63 -3.45
N SER A 282 -52.55 32.00 -2.63
CA SER A 282 -51.15 31.68 -2.85
C SER A 282 -50.87 30.18 -2.61
N GLY A 283 -49.88 29.63 -3.30
CA GLY A 283 -49.44 28.24 -3.07
C GLY A 283 -48.95 28.03 -1.63
N ILE A 284 -49.00 26.79 -1.14
CA ILE A 284 -48.55 26.46 0.22
C ILE A 284 -47.08 26.17 0.18
N GLU A 285 -46.31 26.90 0.98
CA GLU A 285 -44.88 26.66 1.12
C GLU A 285 -44.63 25.34 1.88
N MET A 286 -43.99 24.40 1.18
CA MET A 286 -43.59 23.11 1.73
C MET A 286 -42.08 23.02 1.72
N PHE A 287 -41.50 22.54 2.83
CA PHE A 287 -40.07 22.24 2.92
C PHE A 287 -39.85 20.79 3.28
N ALA A 288 -38.80 20.22 2.70
CA ALA A 288 -38.25 18.95 3.15
C ALA A 288 -36.73 19.07 3.28
N ARG A 289 -36.20 18.41 4.31
CA ARG A 289 -34.77 18.30 4.56
C ARG A 289 -34.40 16.85 4.87
N SER A 290 -33.25 16.42 4.40
CA SER A 290 -32.70 15.10 4.69
C SER A 290 -31.18 15.16 4.74
N PHE A 291 -30.60 14.40 5.65
CA PHE A 291 -29.15 14.22 5.73
C PHE A 291 -28.81 12.75 5.48
N ALA A 292 -27.76 12.54 4.71
CA ALA A 292 -27.22 11.24 4.40
C ALA A 292 -25.73 11.24 4.69
N LYS A 293 -25.23 10.16 5.30
CA LYS A 293 -23.80 10.00 5.51
C LYS A 293 -23.31 8.64 5.01
N PRO A 294 -22.07 8.56 4.53
CA PRO A 294 -21.40 7.28 4.34
C PRO A 294 -21.39 6.51 5.67
N PHE A 295 -21.64 5.21 5.55
CA PHE A 295 -21.67 4.23 6.62
C PHE A 295 -20.92 2.98 6.16
N GLY A 296 -20.30 2.26 7.09
CA GLY A 296 -19.28 1.27 6.75
C GLY A 296 -18.06 1.92 6.12
N GLY A 297 -17.16 1.13 5.54
CA GLY A 297 -15.93 1.64 4.95
C GLY A 297 -14.87 1.94 6.01
N ARG A 298 -13.72 1.28 5.93
CA ARG A 298 -12.57 1.49 6.83
C ARG A 298 -11.42 2.09 6.05
N ILE A 299 -10.77 3.12 6.62
CA ILE A 299 -9.56 3.74 6.08
C ILE A 299 -8.54 3.73 7.22
N GLY A 300 -7.61 2.79 7.13
CA GLY A 300 -6.55 2.60 8.12
C GLY A 300 -7.04 2.06 9.46
N PRO A 301 -6.13 1.50 10.27
CA PRO A 301 -6.15 1.89 11.66
C PRO A 301 -5.75 3.37 11.74
N TRP A 302 -6.17 4.05 12.80
CA TRP A 302 -5.47 5.25 13.21
C TRP A 302 -4.03 4.90 13.58
N TYR A 303 -3.14 5.88 13.51
CA TYR A 303 -1.77 5.68 13.95
C TYR A 303 -1.72 5.28 15.43
N GLN A 304 -2.57 5.89 16.26
CA GLN A 304 -2.75 5.58 17.67
C GLN A 304 -4.24 5.39 18.02
N SER A 305 -4.50 4.71 19.14
CA SER A 305 -5.81 4.16 19.51
C SER A 305 -6.89 5.17 19.91
N ARG A 306 -6.52 6.44 20.12
CA ARG A 306 -7.42 7.50 20.59
C ARG A 306 -7.34 8.73 19.70
N TRP A 307 -8.43 9.49 19.61
CA TRP A 307 -8.41 10.81 18.99
C TRP A 307 -9.19 11.81 19.83
N GLU A 308 -8.51 12.72 20.52
CA GLU A 308 -9.16 13.78 21.29
C GLU A 308 -9.78 14.85 20.38
N ARG A 309 -10.94 15.40 20.73
CA ARG A 309 -11.60 16.39 19.88
C ARG A 309 -10.71 17.62 19.71
N GLY A 310 -10.37 17.94 18.46
CA GLY A 310 -9.50 19.07 18.11
C GLY A 310 -8.01 18.72 18.01
N ALA A 311 -7.62 17.49 18.36
CA ALA A 311 -6.28 16.99 18.06
C ALA A 311 -6.08 16.89 16.53
N LYS A 312 -4.87 17.19 16.06
CA LYS A 312 -4.52 17.15 14.63
C LYS A 312 -4.35 15.73 14.10
N THR A 313 -3.98 14.80 14.97
CA THR A 313 -3.70 13.39 14.68
C THR A 313 -4.22 12.53 15.81
N SER A 314 -4.26 11.21 15.63
CA SER A 314 -4.49 10.29 16.75
C SER A 314 -3.39 10.38 17.81
N GLU A 315 -3.71 9.90 19.02
CA GLU A 315 -2.90 9.89 20.24
C GLU A 315 -3.05 8.55 21.00
N GLY A 316 -2.15 8.28 21.96
CA GLY A 316 -2.20 7.10 22.83
C GLY A 316 -1.29 5.96 22.35
N ASP A 317 -1.69 4.71 22.60
CA ASP A 317 -0.90 3.54 22.17
C ASP A 317 -1.03 3.33 20.65
N LEU A 318 0.04 2.85 20.03
CA LEU A 318 0.01 2.47 18.60
C LEU A 318 -1.00 1.36 18.36
N VAL A 319 -1.81 1.51 17.31
CA VAL A 319 -2.75 0.45 16.91
C VAL A 319 -2.01 -0.74 16.28
N ASP A 320 -0.99 -0.44 15.48
CA ASP A 320 0.00 -1.41 15.02
C ASP A 320 1.33 -1.14 15.73
N PRO A 321 1.75 -2.00 16.68
CA PRO A 321 2.98 -1.80 17.44
C PRO A 321 4.26 -1.95 16.60
N LEU A 322 4.17 -2.58 15.42
CA LEU A 322 5.30 -2.83 14.53
C LEU A 322 5.49 -1.70 13.51
N MET A 323 4.47 -0.86 13.32
CA MET A 323 4.45 0.25 12.39
C MET A 323 5.60 1.24 12.61
N ALA A 324 6.13 1.75 11.49
CA ALA A 324 7.21 2.72 11.51
C ALA A 324 6.82 4.02 12.23
N PRO A 325 7.77 4.64 12.96
CA PRO A 325 7.48 5.83 13.74
C PRO A 325 7.15 7.00 12.81
N ARG A 326 6.09 7.73 13.15
CA ARG A 326 5.76 9.00 12.50
C ARG A 326 6.96 9.93 12.54
N VAL A 327 7.23 10.64 11.44
CA VAL A 327 8.32 11.62 11.34
C VAL A 327 8.23 12.61 12.49
N SER A 328 9.32 12.73 13.23
CA SER A 328 9.51 13.71 14.28
C SER A 328 10.98 14.13 14.31
N ALA A 329 11.26 15.33 14.82
CA ALA A 329 12.62 15.86 14.94
C ALA A 329 13.53 15.00 15.85
N THR A 330 12.97 14.09 16.64
CA THR A 330 13.71 13.24 17.59
C THR A 330 13.95 11.83 17.06
N ASN A 331 13.49 11.48 15.85
CA ASN A 331 13.65 10.14 15.30
C ASN A 331 15.10 9.86 14.90
N SER A 332 15.73 8.88 15.58
CA SER A 332 17.09 8.43 15.25
C SER A 332 17.16 7.74 13.87
N PRO A 333 18.18 8.02 13.04
CA PRO A 333 18.53 7.20 11.87
C PRO A 333 18.63 5.70 12.16
N ASP A 334 19.02 5.32 13.37
CA ASP A 334 19.25 3.94 13.80
C ASP A 334 18.03 3.29 14.48
N ASP A 335 16.87 3.97 14.50
CA ASP A 335 15.64 3.44 15.07
C ASP A 335 15.21 2.17 14.30
N GLN A 336 15.19 1.04 15.01
CA GLN A 336 14.88 -0.27 14.42
C GLN A 336 13.45 -0.33 13.87
N ARG A 337 12.54 0.47 14.42
CA ARG A 337 11.15 0.54 13.97
C ARG A 337 11.04 1.14 12.56
N ARG A 338 12.11 1.74 12.03
CA ARG A 338 12.16 2.21 10.64
C ARG A 338 12.38 1.08 9.65
N LEU A 339 12.77 -0.12 10.09
CA LEU A 339 12.81 -1.28 9.22
C LEU A 339 11.39 -1.70 8.87
N PRO A 340 11.08 -2.06 7.61
CA PRO A 340 9.79 -2.62 7.24
C PRO A 340 9.50 -3.89 8.02
N ASN A 341 8.68 -3.75 9.06
CA ASN A 341 8.11 -4.85 9.80
C ASN A 341 6.66 -4.46 10.10
N TYR A 342 5.72 -5.04 9.38
CA TYR A 342 4.31 -4.71 9.50
C TYR A 342 3.55 -5.90 10.07
N SER A 343 2.55 -5.61 10.90
CA SER A 343 1.64 -6.62 11.42
C SER A 343 0.90 -7.34 10.29
N ARG A 344 0.80 -8.67 10.36
CA ARG A 344 0.03 -9.49 9.41
C ARG A 344 -1.39 -9.78 9.88
N TYR A 345 -1.66 -9.51 11.16
CA TYR A 345 -2.96 -9.59 11.81
C TYR A 345 -3.03 -8.59 12.98
N PRO A 346 -4.23 -8.20 13.44
CA PRO A 346 -4.36 -7.32 14.60
C PRO A 346 -3.70 -7.90 15.86
N GLY A 347 -2.79 -7.15 16.48
CA GLY A 347 -2.06 -7.58 17.67
C GLY A 347 -0.83 -8.46 17.40
N ASP A 348 -0.39 -8.55 16.15
CA ASP A 348 0.81 -9.29 15.75
C ASP A 348 2.08 -8.73 16.45
N PRO A 349 2.75 -9.53 17.28
CA PRO A 349 3.95 -9.07 18.00
C PRO A 349 5.24 -9.24 17.19
N LEU A 350 5.21 -9.93 16.04
CA LEU A 350 6.40 -10.32 15.29
C LEU A 350 6.41 -9.79 13.86
N GLY A 351 5.27 -9.80 13.17
CA GLY A 351 5.18 -9.36 11.78
C GLY A 351 6.02 -10.23 10.86
N LEU A 352 6.78 -9.57 9.98
CA LEU A 352 7.61 -10.20 8.95
C LEU A 352 8.87 -10.86 9.52
N ILE A 353 9.24 -10.62 10.78
CA ILE A 353 10.40 -11.27 11.41
C ILE A 353 10.05 -12.60 12.11
N SER A 354 8.80 -13.04 12.05
CA SER A 354 8.40 -14.38 12.49
C SER A 354 8.93 -15.46 11.53
N LYS A 355 9.21 -16.67 12.04
CA LYS A 355 9.52 -17.82 11.18
C LYS A 355 8.37 -18.10 10.21
N LEU A 356 7.12 -17.96 10.67
CA LEU A 356 5.92 -18.03 9.86
C LEU A 356 5.97 -17.06 8.67
N GLY A 357 6.23 -15.77 8.94
CA GLY A 357 6.31 -14.71 7.94
C GLY A 357 7.38 -14.98 6.88
N ILE A 358 8.60 -15.28 7.32
CA ILE A 358 9.74 -15.55 6.44
C ILE A 358 9.52 -16.81 5.59
N ASN A 359 8.86 -17.85 6.13
CA ASN A 359 8.61 -19.11 5.44
C ASN A 359 7.22 -19.22 4.80
N SER A 360 6.46 -18.13 4.76
CA SER A 360 5.06 -18.13 4.34
C SER A 360 4.84 -18.41 2.85
N LEU A 361 5.86 -18.21 2.01
CA LEU A 361 5.81 -18.43 0.57
C LEU A 361 6.53 -19.73 0.14
N VAL A 362 6.00 -20.39 -0.90
CA VAL A 362 6.48 -21.70 -1.40
C VAL A 362 7.24 -21.54 -2.72
N GLY A 363 8.49 -21.99 -2.77
CA GLY A 363 9.28 -22.05 -4.02
C GLY A 363 10.19 -20.85 -4.30
N LEU A 364 10.35 -19.92 -3.35
CA LEU A 364 11.24 -18.75 -3.51
C LEU A 364 12.70 -19.14 -3.80
N ALA A 365 13.22 -20.18 -3.15
CA ALA A 365 14.63 -20.57 -3.27
C ALA A 365 15.01 -21.13 -4.64
N SER A 366 14.04 -21.57 -5.45
CA SER A 366 14.27 -22.14 -6.78
C SER A 366 14.10 -21.14 -7.92
N LEU A 367 13.81 -19.86 -7.62
CA LEU A 367 13.61 -18.84 -8.65
C LEU A 367 14.92 -18.50 -9.36
N GLY A 368 14.83 -18.01 -10.59
CA GLY A 368 15.93 -17.31 -11.26
C GLY A 368 15.53 -15.87 -11.47
N ILE A 369 16.01 -14.97 -10.62
CA ILE A 369 15.72 -13.54 -10.63
C ILE A 369 16.84 -12.81 -11.37
N ALA A 370 16.46 -11.92 -12.28
CA ALA A 370 17.39 -11.02 -12.96
C ALA A 370 17.26 -9.59 -12.42
N PHE A 371 18.37 -8.91 -12.15
CA PHE A 371 18.39 -7.47 -11.83
C PHE A 371 17.73 -6.62 -12.91
N ASP A 372 17.87 -7.00 -14.18
CA ASP A 372 17.20 -6.35 -15.31
C ASP A 372 15.66 -6.42 -15.22
N SER A 373 15.09 -7.33 -14.41
CA SER A 373 13.64 -7.38 -14.15
C SER A 373 13.13 -6.14 -13.42
N TYR A 374 14.02 -5.35 -12.81
CA TYR A 374 13.67 -4.15 -12.04
C TYR A 374 14.09 -2.86 -12.76
N LYS A 375 14.43 -2.92 -14.06
CA LYS A 375 14.90 -1.75 -14.83
C LYS A 375 13.87 -0.63 -14.98
N ASN A 376 12.58 -0.94 -14.91
CA ASN A 376 11.47 0.02 -15.08
C ASN A 376 11.45 1.12 -14.01
N ILE A 377 12.11 0.90 -12.88
CA ILE A 377 12.29 1.89 -11.82
C ILE A 377 12.91 3.19 -12.38
N LYS A 378 13.78 3.09 -13.40
CA LYS A 378 14.39 4.26 -14.05
C LYS A 378 13.39 5.10 -14.85
N GLU A 379 12.51 4.46 -15.60
CA GLU A 379 11.62 5.16 -16.53
C GLU A 379 10.57 6.00 -15.78
N ASP A 380 10.15 5.55 -14.60
CA ASP A 380 9.24 6.28 -13.73
C ASP A 380 9.89 7.58 -13.17
N ILE A 381 11.20 7.57 -12.94
CA ILE A 381 11.99 8.73 -12.47
C ILE A 381 12.02 9.86 -13.51
N SER A 382 12.16 9.53 -14.79
CA SER A 382 12.42 10.51 -15.84
C SER A 382 11.18 10.99 -16.60
N THR A 383 10.12 10.17 -16.64
CA THR A 383 8.97 10.43 -17.52
C THR A 383 7.61 10.43 -16.82
N GLY A 384 7.55 10.03 -15.54
CA GLY A 384 6.27 9.80 -14.85
C GLY A 384 5.42 8.70 -15.50
N SER A 385 6.05 7.85 -16.33
CA SER A 385 5.39 6.77 -17.05
C SER A 385 4.72 5.81 -16.06
N PRO A 386 3.51 5.28 -16.36
CA PRO A 386 2.76 4.36 -15.50
C PRO A 386 3.42 2.95 -15.39
N ASN A 387 4.74 2.85 -15.43
CA ASN A 387 5.43 1.58 -15.52
C ASN A 387 5.34 0.77 -14.24
N ASP A 388 5.27 -0.55 -14.40
CA ASP A 388 5.20 -1.48 -13.29
C ASP A 388 6.44 -1.40 -12.40
N ILE A 389 6.22 -1.23 -11.10
CA ILE A 389 7.26 -1.24 -10.08
C ILE A 389 7.63 -2.67 -9.64
N LEU A 390 6.77 -3.65 -9.97
CA LEU A 390 7.04 -5.06 -9.78
C LEU A 390 7.98 -5.59 -10.88
N ALA A 391 8.55 -6.76 -10.61
CA ALA A 391 9.44 -7.42 -11.54
C ALA A 391 8.77 -7.61 -12.92
N TRP A 392 9.50 -7.20 -13.96
CA TRP A 392 9.08 -7.26 -15.35
C TRP A 392 10.27 -7.45 -16.27
N ASP A 393 10.21 -8.49 -17.11
CA ASP A 393 11.22 -8.71 -18.13
C ASP A 393 10.82 -7.98 -19.40
N GLY A 394 11.50 -6.85 -19.65
CA GLY A 394 11.28 -6.06 -20.86
C GLY A 394 11.76 -6.72 -22.16
N GLN A 395 12.51 -7.84 -22.12
CA GLN A 395 12.87 -8.59 -23.32
C GLN A 395 11.75 -9.53 -23.75
N SER A 396 11.21 -10.33 -22.82
CA SER A 396 10.07 -11.22 -23.11
C SER A 396 8.72 -10.51 -23.13
N GLY A 397 8.63 -9.28 -22.61
CA GLY A 397 7.36 -8.56 -22.46
C GLY A 397 6.42 -9.27 -21.48
N SER A 398 6.98 -9.97 -20.48
CA SER A 398 6.22 -10.76 -19.53
C SER A 398 6.76 -10.63 -18.10
N GLY A 399 5.92 -10.98 -17.13
CA GLY A 399 6.33 -11.05 -15.74
C GLY A 399 7.19 -12.29 -15.46
N PRO A 400 8.44 -12.15 -14.98
CA PRO A 400 9.23 -13.29 -14.55
C PRO A 400 8.58 -13.98 -13.35
N ASP A 401 8.96 -15.22 -13.03
CA ASP A 401 8.28 -15.98 -11.98
C ASP A 401 8.29 -15.29 -10.61
N VAL A 402 9.33 -14.52 -10.29
CA VAL A 402 9.42 -13.70 -9.05
C VAL A 402 8.26 -12.72 -8.91
N ARG A 403 7.70 -12.20 -10.01
CA ARG A 403 6.53 -11.34 -9.99
C ARG A 403 5.37 -12.03 -9.28
N ASN A 404 5.16 -13.32 -9.53
CA ASN A 404 4.07 -14.07 -8.90
C ASN A 404 4.22 -14.11 -7.37
N PHE A 405 5.45 -14.10 -6.87
CA PHE A 405 5.75 -14.07 -5.44
C PHE A 405 5.54 -12.69 -4.84
N GLU A 406 5.91 -11.62 -5.55
CA GLU A 406 5.58 -10.25 -5.15
C GLU A 406 4.06 -10.08 -5.05
N ILE A 407 3.31 -10.59 -6.03
CA ILE A 407 1.85 -10.61 -6.03
C ILE A 407 1.31 -11.39 -4.82
N ALA A 408 1.86 -12.58 -4.55
CA ALA A 408 1.42 -13.41 -3.42
C ALA A 408 1.75 -12.77 -2.06
N ALA A 409 2.85 -12.02 -1.95
CA ALA A 409 3.26 -11.32 -0.73
C ALA A 409 2.35 -10.11 -0.42
N LEU A 410 1.93 -9.40 -1.46
CA LEU A 410 1.03 -8.25 -1.38
C LEU A 410 -0.45 -8.63 -1.25
N ALA A 411 -0.79 -9.92 -1.35
CA ALA A 411 -2.18 -10.35 -1.27
C ALA A 411 -2.75 -10.05 0.12
N PRO A 412 -4.03 -9.64 0.23
CA PRO A 412 -4.59 -9.20 1.50
C PRO A 412 -4.39 -10.21 2.62
N ASP A 413 -4.07 -9.70 3.80
CA ASP A 413 -4.02 -10.46 5.04
C ASP A 413 -5.10 -10.02 6.04
N LEU A 414 -5.10 -10.63 7.23
CA LEU A 414 -6.09 -10.33 8.27
C LEU A 414 -5.95 -8.92 8.82
N PHE A 415 -4.75 -8.33 8.80
CA PHE A 415 -4.57 -6.95 9.19
C PHE A 415 -5.24 -6.03 8.17
N ASP A 416 -5.01 -6.27 6.88
CA ASP A 416 -5.60 -5.48 5.80
C ASP A 416 -7.13 -5.48 5.88
N ILE A 417 -7.75 -6.65 6.01
CA ILE A 417 -9.22 -6.76 6.07
C ILE A 417 -9.81 -6.47 7.45
N ALA A 418 -8.99 -6.21 8.48
CA ALA A 418 -9.45 -5.68 9.75
C ALA A 418 -9.61 -4.15 9.71
N TYR A 419 -8.72 -3.48 8.99
CA TYR A 419 -8.58 -2.03 9.04
C TYR A 419 -8.89 -1.29 7.73
N TYR A 420 -8.95 -2.00 6.61
CA TYR A 420 -9.23 -1.40 5.31
C TYR A 420 -10.46 -2.01 4.67
N SER A 421 -11.13 -1.18 3.86
CA SER A 421 -12.10 -1.66 2.88
C SER A 421 -11.40 -1.90 1.56
N ILE A 422 -11.25 -3.17 1.20
CA ILE A 422 -10.56 -3.58 -0.01
C ILE A 422 -11.61 -3.83 -1.09
N GLU A 423 -11.56 -3.04 -2.17
CA GLU A 423 -12.37 -3.30 -3.34
C GLU A 423 -11.70 -4.38 -4.20
N PRO A 424 -12.31 -5.58 -4.34
CA PRO A 424 -11.71 -6.67 -5.12
C PRO A 424 -11.45 -6.30 -6.57
N ASN A 425 -12.24 -5.37 -7.14
CA ASN A 425 -12.22 -5.00 -8.55
C ASN A 425 -12.02 -3.51 -8.80
N PHE A 426 -11.11 -2.90 -8.04
CA PHE A 426 -10.81 -1.47 -8.14
C PHE A 426 -10.47 -1.05 -9.58
N SER A 427 -9.70 -1.89 -10.28
CA SER A 427 -9.28 -1.69 -11.66
C SER A 427 -10.43 -1.55 -12.66
N LYS A 428 -11.63 -2.09 -12.35
CA LYS A 428 -12.82 -1.98 -13.20
C LYS A 428 -13.82 -0.95 -12.71
N ASN A 429 -14.01 -0.88 -11.39
CA ASN A 429 -15.06 -0.05 -10.79
C ASN A 429 -14.66 1.42 -10.64
N TYR A 430 -13.38 1.70 -10.36
CA TYR A 430 -12.91 3.03 -9.96
C TYR A 430 -11.80 3.56 -10.87
N PHE A 431 -10.82 2.73 -11.24
CA PHE A 431 -9.66 3.15 -12.02
C PHE A 431 -10.02 3.87 -13.35
N PRO A 432 -10.93 3.37 -14.21
CA PRO A 432 -11.23 4.03 -15.48
C PRO A 432 -11.86 5.42 -15.28
N ARG A 433 -12.68 5.57 -14.24
CA ARG A 433 -13.35 6.83 -13.88
C ARG A 433 -12.35 7.85 -13.33
N LEU A 434 -11.45 7.40 -12.44
CA LEU A 434 -10.36 8.23 -11.92
C LEU A 434 -9.42 8.70 -13.04
N GLN A 435 -9.07 7.81 -13.97
CA GLN A 435 -8.18 8.13 -15.08
C GLN A 435 -8.82 9.11 -16.07
N ALA A 436 -10.09 8.89 -16.43
CA ALA A 436 -10.82 9.74 -17.36
C ALA A 436 -11.08 11.16 -16.81
N ASN A 437 -11.26 11.29 -15.50
CA ASN A 437 -11.71 12.52 -14.85
C ASN A 437 -10.67 13.17 -13.93
N LYS A 438 -9.37 12.87 -14.13
CA LYS A 438 -8.27 13.36 -13.27
C LYS A 438 -8.36 14.84 -12.92
N SER A 439 -8.46 15.69 -13.94
CA SER A 439 -8.44 17.15 -13.75
C SER A 439 -9.69 17.65 -13.02
N GLN A 440 -10.87 17.11 -13.34
CA GLN A 440 -12.13 17.42 -12.66
C GLN A 440 -12.12 16.96 -11.19
N LEU A 441 -11.36 15.91 -10.90
CA LEU A 441 -11.16 15.37 -9.55
C LEU A 441 -10.03 16.08 -8.78
N GLY A 442 -9.37 17.08 -9.37
CA GLY A 442 -8.27 17.82 -8.73
C GLY A 442 -6.97 17.02 -8.63
N ILE A 443 -6.84 15.93 -9.40
CA ILE A 443 -5.61 15.16 -9.51
C ILE A 443 -4.70 15.88 -10.53
N ALA A 444 -3.44 16.09 -10.18
CA ALA A 444 -2.50 16.74 -11.08
C ALA A 444 -2.34 15.94 -12.38
N PHE A 445 -2.16 16.64 -13.50
CA PHE A 445 -2.18 16.05 -14.83
C PHE A 445 -1.09 14.97 -15.00
N ASP A 446 0.10 15.25 -14.45
CA ASP A 446 1.30 14.42 -14.45
C ASP A 446 1.27 13.29 -13.41
N THR A 447 0.36 13.32 -12.42
CA THR A 447 0.22 12.24 -11.43
C THR A 447 -0.24 10.95 -12.12
N ALA A 448 0.56 9.90 -12.11
CA ALA A 448 0.11 8.58 -12.58
C ALA A 448 -1.02 8.04 -11.66
N VAL A 449 -2.20 7.75 -12.23
CA VAL A 449 -3.25 6.97 -11.56
C VAL A 449 -2.98 5.51 -11.94
N ARG A 450 -2.93 4.61 -10.97
CA ARG A 450 -2.53 3.22 -11.17
C ARG A 450 -3.56 2.27 -10.56
N THR A 451 -3.66 1.08 -11.14
CA THR A 451 -4.30 -0.07 -10.47
C THR A 451 -3.38 -0.59 -9.36
N ASP A 452 -3.81 -1.61 -8.61
CA ASP A 452 -3.03 -2.10 -7.46
C ASP A 452 -1.62 -2.55 -7.85
N LEU A 453 -1.45 -3.14 -9.04
CA LEU A 453 -0.17 -3.60 -9.56
C LEU A 453 0.18 -2.98 -10.92
N GLY A 454 0.88 -1.84 -10.90
CA GLY A 454 1.81 -1.40 -11.94
C GLY A 454 1.39 -1.44 -13.42
N HIS A 455 0.09 -1.33 -13.69
CA HIS A 455 -0.45 -1.34 -15.05
C HIS A 455 0.14 -0.21 -15.90
N ASN A 456 0.76 -0.57 -17.04
CA ASN A 456 1.43 0.38 -17.94
C ASN A 456 0.62 0.74 -19.20
N GLY A 457 -0.67 0.39 -19.26
CA GLY A 457 -1.58 0.80 -20.35
C GLY A 457 -1.57 -0.07 -21.60
N THR A 458 -0.46 -0.74 -21.94
CA THR A 458 -0.32 -1.43 -23.25
C THR A 458 0.13 -2.88 -23.15
N THR A 459 1.00 -3.23 -22.20
CA THR A 459 1.64 -4.56 -22.13
C THR A 459 1.25 -5.31 -20.86
N VAL A 460 1.11 -4.60 -19.75
CA VAL A 460 0.69 -5.19 -18.48
C VAL A 460 -0.83 -5.04 -18.37
N PRO A 461 -1.62 -6.14 -18.33
CA PRO A 461 -3.06 -6.03 -18.18
C PRO A 461 -3.42 -5.40 -16.84
N THR A 462 -4.56 -4.73 -16.77
CA THR A 462 -5.13 -4.29 -15.49
C THR A 462 -5.29 -5.50 -14.58
N TYR A 463 -4.85 -5.36 -13.33
CA TYR A 463 -4.80 -6.46 -12.37
C TYR A 463 -5.50 -6.03 -11.07
N SER A 464 -6.48 -6.82 -10.67
CA SER A 464 -7.36 -6.59 -9.52
C SER A 464 -6.93 -7.41 -8.31
N VAL A 465 -7.37 -7.02 -7.12
CA VAL A 465 -7.08 -7.78 -5.88
C VAL A 465 -7.64 -9.21 -5.97
N GLN A 466 -8.81 -9.41 -6.59
CA GLN A 466 -9.32 -10.78 -6.74
C GLN A 466 -8.45 -11.64 -7.68
N GLU A 467 -7.87 -11.06 -8.75
CA GLU A 467 -6.96 -11.76 -9.64
C GLU A 467 -5.64 -12.09 -8.92
N GLN A 468 -5.17 -11.20 -8.05
CA GLN A 468 -4.04 -11.44 -7.15
C GLN A 468 -4.28 -12.62 -6.21
N MET A 469 -5.42 -12.66 -5.53
CA MET A 469 -5.77 -13.78 -4.66
C MET A 469 -5.92 -15.09 -5.44
N ALA A 470 -6.54 -15.05 -6.63
CA ALA A 470 -6.71 -16.20 -7.48
C ALA A 470 -5.37 -16.77 -7.96
N LEU A 471 -4.43 -15.92 -8.36
CA LEU A 471 -3.08 -16.34 -8.78
C LEU A 471 -2.30 -16.97 -7.64
N ALA A 472 -2.29 -16.35 -6.45
CA ALA A 472 -1.60 -16.89 -5.27
C ALA A 472 -2.12 -18.29 -4.91
N LYS A 473 -3.45 -18.48 -5.00
CA LYS A 473 -4.12 -19.78 -4.77
C LYS A 473 -3.82 -20.79 -5.88
N GLN A 474 -3.99 -20.42 -7.16
CA GLN A 474 -3.81 -21.31 -8.31
C GLN A 474 -2.40 -21.88 -8.37
N ARG A 475 -1.39 -21.06 -8.07
CA ARG A 475 0.02 -21.47 -8.08
C ARG A 475 0.51 -22.07 -6.76
N GLY A 476 -0.33 -22.10 -5.71
CA GLY A 476 0.04 -22.62 -4.40
C GLY A 476 1.22 -21.87 -3.77
N LEU A 477 1.31 -20.56 -3.98
CA LEU A 477 2.47 -19.75 -3.59
C LEU A 477 2.51 -19.43 -2.09
N GLN A 478 1.39 -19.59 -1.41
CA GLN A 478 1.25 -19.34 0.03
C GLN A 478 1.09 -20.67 0.77
N ARG A 479 1.89 -20.87 1.82
CA ARG A 479 1.78 -22.05 2.68
C ARG A 479 0.45 -22.06 3.41
N SER A 480 -0.13 -23.24 3.55
CA SER A 480 -1.43 -23.43 4.19
C SER A 480 -1.44 -22.99 5.66
N GLU A 481 -0.30 -23.14 6.32
CA GLU A 481 0.02 -22.88 7.72
C GLU A 481 0.12 -21.38 8.03
N ALA A 482 0.42 -20.55 7.03
CA ALA A 482 0.35 -19.09 7.12
C ALA A 482 -1.12 -18.64 7.15
N TYR A 483 -1.69 -18.73 8.36
CA TYR A 483 -3.12 -18.54 8.63
C TYR A 483 -3.63 -17.13 8.34
N TYR A 484 -2.73 -16.14 8.29
CA TYR A 484 -3.11 -14.75 8.13
C TYR A 484 -3.47 -14.37 6.69
N PHE A 485 -3.12 -15.18 5.68
CA PHE A 485 -3.48 -14.86 4.30
C PHE A 485 -4.98 -15.01 4.06
N VAL A 486 -5.58 -14.02 3.42
CA VAL A 486 -6.97 -14.11 2.99
C VAL A 486 -7.05 -14.94 1.70
N ARG A 487 -7.74 -16.08 1.77
CA ARG A 487 -7.85 -17.05 0.65
C ARG A 487 -9.21 -17.12 -0.01
N ASP A 488 -10.21 -16.50 0.61
CA ASP A 488 -11.58 -16.41 0.09
C ASP A 488 -11.93 -14.94 -0.12
N LYS A 489 -12.33 -14.60 -1.35
CA LYS A 489 -12.78 -13.26 -1.73
C LYS A 489 -13.94 -12.78 -0.87
N ALA A 490 -14.81 -13.68 -0.39
CA ALA A 490 -15.92 -13.32 0.49
C ALA A 490 -15.45 -12.59 1.76
N HIS A 491 -14.22 -12.86 2.22
CA HIS A 491 -13.62 -12.17 3.37
C HIS A 491 -13.23 -10.70 3.08
N LEU A 492 -13.24 -10.26 1.82
CA LEU A 492 -13.11 -8.84 1.47
C LEU A 492 -14.43 -8.08 1.68
N LEU A 493 -15.58 -8.77 1.73
CA LEU A 493 -16.93 -8.18 1.87
C LEU A 493 -17.27 -7.79 3.32
N THR A 494 -16.24 -7.63 4.15
CA THR A 494 -16.31 -7.59 5.61
C THR A 494 -16.18 -6.18 6.17
N SER A 495 -16.21 -5.18 5.29
CA SER A 495 -16.02 -3.75 5.55
C SER A 495 -16.95 -3.10 6.59
N TRP A 496 -17.83 -3.88 7.21
CA TRP A 496 -18.91 -3.46 8.10
C TRP A 496 -18.67 -3.80 9.57
N LEU A 497 -17.65 -4.60 9.90
CA LEU A 497 -17.43 -5.09 11.26
C LEU A 497 -16.29 -4.33 11.97
N PRO A 498 -16.61 -3.48 12.95
CA PRO A 498 -15.67 -3.10 13.99
C PRO A 498 -15.85 -4.08 15.18
N GLY A 499 -14.85 -4.93 15.48
CA GLY A 499 -14.80 -5.61 16.79
C GLY A 499 -14.41 -7.09 16.80
N GLU A 500 -14.50 -7.66 18.01
CA GLU A 500 -14.17 -9.05 18.34
C GLU A 500 -14.79 -10.03 17.34
N GLY A 501 -13.97 -10.93 16.80
CA GLY A 501 -14.38 -11.93 15.81
C GLY A 501 -13.98 -11.59 14.36
N ALA A 502 -13.60 -10.35 14.04
CA ALA A 502 -13.06 -10.00 12.71
C ALA A 502 -11.72 -10.69 12.38
N PHE A 503 -11.05 -11.28 13.36
CA PHE A 503 -9.77 -11.97 13.25
C PHE A 503 -9.88 -13.50 13.42
N ASN A 504 -11.07 -14.03 13.73
CA ASN A 504 -11.27 -15.47 13.93
C ASN A 504 -12.18 -16.07 12.85
N TYR A 505 -11.57 -16.49 11.74
CA TYR A 505 -12.25 -17.08 10.58
C TYR A 505 -12.67 -18.54 10.78
N THR A 506 -12.41 -19.12 11.96
CA THR A 506 -12.57 -20.56 12.22
C THR A 506 -13.83 -20.90 13.01
N VAL A 507 -14.50 -19.91 13.61
CA VAL A 507 -15.74 -20.11 14.36
C VAL A 507 -16.96 -19.71 13.54
N ALA A 508 -17.97 -20.58 13.53
CA ALA A 508 -19.23 -20.37 12.81
C ALA A 508 -19.94 -19.06 13.18
N ASP A 509 -19.72 -18.55 14.39
CA ASP A 509 -20.29 -17.29 14.87
C ASP A 509 -19.66 -16.07 14.19
N ALA A 510 -18.35 -16.08 14.00
CA ALA A 510 -17.66 -15.02 13.25
C ALA A 510 -18.01 -15.06 11.76
N MET A 511 -18.23 -16.25 11.18
CA MET A 511 -18.66 -16.40 9.78
C MET A 511 -20.02 -15.74 9.50
N ARG A 512 -20.88 -15.56 10.51
CA ARG A 512 -22.17 -14.85 10.36
C ARG A 512 -21.99 -13.34 10.19
N ASN A 513 -20.88 -12.81 10.68
CA ASN A 513 -20.59 -11.39 10.66
C ASN A 513 -20.04 -10.94 9.29
N PHE A 514 -19.46 -11.88 8.52
CA PHE A 514 -18.94 -11.60 7.19
C PHE A 514 -20.03 -11.58 6.13
N GLY A 515 -19.91 -10.64 5.19
CA GLY A 515 -20.81 -10.56 4.04
C GLY A 515 -20.73 -11.85 3.22
N LYS A 516 -21.78 -12.66 3.21
CA LYS A 516 -21.91 -13.76 2.25
C LYS A 516 -22.15 -13.17 0.87
N CYS A 517 -21.77 -13.84 -0.21
CA CYS A 517 -22.25 -13.48 -1.53
C CYS A 517 -23.04 -14.63 -2.13
N GLN A 518 -24.35 -14.47 -2.30
CA GLN A 518 -25.20 -15.51 -2.90
C GLN A 518 -25.00 -15.61 -4.41
N VAL A 519 -24.84 -14.47 -5.08
CA VAL A 519 -24.61 -14.40 -6.53
C VAL A 519 -23.34 -13.61 -6.80
N PRO A 520 -22.16 -14.28 -6.83
CA PRO A 520 -20.91 -13.63 -7.19
C PRO A 520 -20.90 -13.30 -8.69
N ASP A 521 -20.19 -12.24 -9.03
CA ASP A 521 -19.84 -11.91 -10.40
C ASP A 521 -18.32 -11.85 -10.56
N ASP A 522 -17.70 -13.01 -10.40
CA ASP A 522 -16.25 -13.16 -10.51
C ASP A 522 -15.74 -12.94 -11.95
N ASN A 523 -16.65 -13.08 -12.93
CA ASN A 523 -16.39 -12.79 -14.34
C ASN A 523 -16.56 -11.30 -14.68
N LEU A 524 -16.98 -10.47 -13.71
CA LEU A 524 -17.01 -9.02 -13.83
C LEU A 524 -17.88 -8.54 -14.99
N LYS A 525 -19.02 -9.22 -15.17
CA LYS A 525 -20.06 -8.82 -16.13
C LYS A 525 -20.72 -7.51 -15.73
N PHE A 526 -20.77 -7.21 -14.43
CA PHE A 526 -21.35 -6.05 -13.81
C PHE A 526 -20.25 -5.26 -13.08
N ASN A 527 -20.34 -3.93 -13.18
CA ASN A 527 -19.44 -3.02 -12.45
C ASN A 527 -20.02 -2.72 -11.05
N ASN A 528 -20.12 -3.75 -10.21
CA ASN A 528 -20.63 -3.64 -8.85
C ASN A 528 -19.49 -3.74 -7.82
N PRO A 529 -19.43 -2.84 -6.82
CA PRO A 529 -18.48 -2.93 -5.72
C PRO A 529 -18.57 -4.28 -4.99
N GLY A 530 -17.44 -4.94 -4.81
CA GLY A 530 -17.35 -6.24 -4.14
C GLY A 530 -17.64 -7.42 -5.05
N SER A 531 -18.09 -7.15 -6.29
CA SER A 531 -18.51 -8.13 -7.28
C SER A 531 -19.46 -9.19 -6.71
N CYS A 532 -20.41 -8.69 -5.92
CA CYS A 532 -21.56 -9.44 -5.44
C CYS A 532 -22.86 -8.84 -5.97
N VAL A 533 -23.57 -9.55 -6.84
CA VAL A 533 -24.75 -9.04 -7.56
C VAL A 533 -25.98 -9.06 -6.67
N ALA A 534 -26.18 -10.15 -5.92
CA ALA A 534 -27.36 -10.32 -5.10
C ALA A 534 -27.07 -11.14 -3.84
N GLY A 535 -27.92 -10.91 -2.82
CA GLY A 535 -27.96 -11.69 -1.59
C GLY A 535 -26.67 -11.65 -0.79
N GLY A 536 -25.95 -10.52 -0.82
CA GLY A 536 -24.65 -10.48 -0.19
C GLY A 536 -24.03 -9.14 0.17
N GLY A 537 -22.83 -9.23 0.74
CA GLY A 537 -22.03 -8.11 1.21
C GLY A 537 -21.47 -7.26 0.06
N ARG A 538 -21.32 -5.96 0.32
CA ARG A 538 -20.64 -5.00 -0.56
C ARG A 538 -19.35 -4.55 0.09
N THR A 539 -18.41 -4.09 -0.72
CA THR A 539 -17.19 -3.41 -0.28
C THR A 539 -17.40 -1.89 -0.28
N GLY A 540 -16.59 -1.21 0.51
CA GLY A 540 -16.62 0.25 0.62
C GLY A 540 -17.76 0.77 1.50
N TYR A 541 -18.34 1.89 1.10
CA TYR A 541 -19.31 2.65 1.88
C TYR A 541 -20.74 2.40 1.39
N SER A 542 -21.67 2.27 2.34
CA SER A 542 -23.11 2.35 2.14
C SER A 542 -23.56 3.74 2.55
N VAL A 543 -24.78 4.11 2.20
CA VAL A 543 -25.35 5.38 2.64
C VAL A 543 -26.41 5.09 3.69
N LYS A 544 -26.37 5.83 4.80
CA LYS A 544 -27.47 5.84 5.77
C LYS A 544 -28.04 7.24 5.92
N LEU A 545 -29.37 7.30 6.07
CA LEU A 545 -30.06 8.50 6.47
C LEU A 545 -29.77 8.78 7.95
N VAL A 546 -29.58 10.05 8.29
CA VAL A 546 -29.26 10.48 9.66
C VAL A 546 -30.11 11.68 10.03
N ASN A 547 -30.60 11.70 11.27
CA ASN A 547 -31.34 12.84 11.80
C ASN A 547 -30.36 14.01 12.09
N ARG A 548 -30.80 15.24 11.80
CA ARG A 548 -30.12 16.48 12.19
C ARG A 548 -29.76 16.51 13.67
N ASP A 549 -30.68 16.11 14.55
CA ASP A 549 -30.43 16.13 16.00
C ASP A 549 -29.31 15.17 16.40
N ALA A 550 -29.15 14.07 15.65
CA ALA A 550 -28.03 13.17 15.84
C ALA A 550 -26.71 13.83 15.41
N LEU A 551 -26.69 14.64 14.35
CA LEU A 551 -25.49 15.39 13.91
C LEU A 551 -25.14 16.56 14.85
N LEU A 552 -26.12 17.12 15.55
CA LEU A 552 -25.94 18.18 16.55
C LEU A 552 -25.61 17.65 17.95
N SER A 553 -25.60 16.33 18.12
CA SER A 553 -25.38 15.72 19.42
C SER A 553 -23.98 15.99 19.95
N THR A 554 -23.86 16.21 21.26
CA THR A 554 -22.58 16.26 21.98
C THR A 554 -22.14 14.89 22.51
N GLN A 555 -22.86 13.82 22.16
CA GLN A 555 -22.68 12.49 22.74
C GLN A 555 -22.05 11.49 21.77
N HIS A 556 -21.31 11.96 20.75
CA HIS A 556 -20.66 11.05 19.81
C HIS A 556 -19.46 10.35 20.43
N LYS A 557 -19.49 9.02 20.42
CA LYS A 557 -18.38 8.14 20.82
C LYS A 557 -17.61 7.68 19.58
N ILE A 558 -16.88 8.61 18.98
CA ILE A 558 -16.20 8.38 17.68
C ILE A 558 -14.69 8.56 17.74
N GLY A 559 -14.12 9.10 18.82
CA GLY A 559 -12.68 9.27 19.04
C GLY A 559 -11.97 8.08 19.70
N GLY A 560 -12.48 6.86 19.52
CA GLY A 560 -11.94 5.66 20.18
C GLY A 560 -12.24 5.69 21.67
N THR A 561 -11.19 5.69 22.50
CA THR A 561 -11.29 5.80 23.96
C THR A 561 -11.52 7.22 24.47
N ALA A 562 -11.56 8.22 23.59
CA ALA A 562 -11.83 9.61 23.96
C ALA A 562 -13.25 9.81 24.50
N ALA A 563 -13.43 10.86 25.31
CA ALA A 563 -14.75 11.20 25.86
C ALA A 563 -15.77 11.54 24.76
N PRO A 564 -17.07 11.25 24.96
CA PRO A 564 -18.11 11.65 24.01
C PRO A 564 -18.10 13.17 23.78
N ASN A 565 -18.27 13.60 22.53
CA ASN A 565 -18.29 15.02 22.20
C ASN A 565 -19.12 15.33 20.94
N ALA A 566 -19.25 16.61 20.58
CA ALA A 566 -19.84 17.04 19.31
C ALA A 566 -18.84 16.89 18.15
N ILE A 567 -19.35 16.70 16.93
CA ILE A 567 -18.51 16.79 15.72
C ILE A 567 -17.96 18.22 15.52
N LEU A 568 -16.91 18.35 14.72
CA LEU A 568 -16.26 19.61 14.39
C LEU A 568 -16.95 20.34 13.22
N ASN A 569 -17.71 19.60 12.42
CA ASN A 569 -18.45 20.11 11.27
C ASN A 569 -19.96 19.82 11.37
N PRO A 570 -20.67 20.28 12.42
CA PRO A 570 -22.11 20.09 12.52
C PRO A 570 -22.86 20.94 11.48
N PRO A 571 -24.12 20.57 11.14
CA PRO A 571 -24.95 21.41 10.30
C PRO A 571 -25.23 22.73 11.03
N VAL A 572 -25.31 23.83 10.28
CA VAL A 572 -25.54 25.16 10.83
C VAL A 572 -26.91 25.24 11.51
N THR A 573 -26.98 25.95 12.64
CA THR A 573 -28.17 25.92 13.50
C THR A 573 -29.25 26.92 13.10
N ASN A 574 -28.91 28.00 12.39
CA ASN A 574 -29.73 29.23 12.30
C ASN A 574 -30.05 29.74 10.87
N ASP A 575 -29.74 29.00 9.81
CA ASP A 575 -29.84 29.47 8.41
C ASP A 575 -30.93 28.76 7.60
N GLY A 576 -31.92 28.20 8.28
CA GLY A 576 -33.04 27.50 7.66
C GLY A 576 -32.71 26.08 7.20
N TRP A 577 -31.62 25.47 7.66
CA TRP A 577 -31.32 24.04 7.46
C TRP A 577 -31.87 23.11 8.55
#